data_AF-A0A7S0BYL4-F1
#
_entry.id   AF-A0A7S0BYL4-F1
#
_cell.length_a   1.000
_cell.length_b   1.000
_cell.length_c   1.000
_cell.angle_alpha   90.00
_cell.angle_beta   90.00
_cell.angle_gamma   90.00
#
_symmetry.space_group_name_H-M   'P 1'
#
loop_
_entity.id
_entity.type
_entity.pdbx_description
1 polymer ?
#
loop_
_entity_poly.entity_id
_entity_poly.type
_entity_poly.pdbx_seq_one_letter_code
_entity_poly.pdbx_strand_id
1 'polypeptide(L)'
;GLIIFATPENKKVIPLPVKVADGDLDGDQYFVCWDSKILETFDDEDVQRKMKASYVIDKSKRSGCLNDKENRVISRQLGSPNWLEEAQNQMLEIPRMEESSRLVGKAYNLCCNNPKIYDEDARAFGRAYKEGLDAKKHGGKVSLPSHLLEQIPKSLRYLCDSERM
;
A
#
# COMPACT_ATOMS: atom_id res chain seq x y z
N GLY A 1 -4.68 -13.79 23.07
CA GLY A 1 -3.38 -14.48 22.88
C GLY A 1 -2.38 -13.47 22.36
N LEU A 2 -1.08 -13.71 22.54
CA LEU A 2 0.00 -12.88 22.01
C LEU A 2 0.81 -13.70 20.99
N ILE A 3 1.26 -13.05 19.93
CA ILE A 3 2.16 -13.63 18.93
C ILE A 3 3.47 -12.85 19.03
N ILE A 4 4.59 -13.58 19.08
CA ILE A 4 5.92 -12.98 19.18
C ILE A 4 6.63 -13.25 17.86
N PHE A 5 7.02 -12.17 17.17
CA PHE A 5 7.82 -12.26 15.96
C PHE A 5 9.31 -12.24 16.29
N ALA A 6 10.08 -13.11 15.65
CA ALA A 6 11.53 -13.11 15.80
C ALA A 6 12.14 -11.83 15.21
N THR A 7 13.10 -11.24 15.93
CA THR A 7 13.93 -10.15 15.40
C THR A 7 15.02 -10.74 14.51
N PRO A 8 15.12 -10.33 13.23
CA PRO A 8 16.17 -10.84 12.36
C PRO A 8 17.55 -10.39 12.82
N GLU A 9 18.51 -11.31 12.90
CA GLU A 9 19.91 -10.99 13.27
C GLU A 9 20.58 -10.09 12.21
N ASN A 10 20.25 -10.34 10.94
CA ASN A 10 20.76 -9.55 9.83
C ASN A 10 19.83 -8.36 9.55
N LYS A 11 20.35 -7.14 9.74
CA LYS A 11 19.63 -5.87 9.47
C LYS A 11 19.12 -5.71 8.04
N LYS A 12 19.62 -6.50 7.08
CA LYS A 12 19.13 -6.51 5.68
C LYS A 12 17.86 -7.33 5.50
N VAL A 13 17.45 -8.12 6.49
CA VAL A 13 16.25 -8.95 6.41
C VAL A 13 15.05 -8.12 6.84
N ILE A 14 14.05 -8.03 5.97
CA ILE A 14 12.77 -7.36 6.26
C ILE A 14 12.03 -8.15 7.36
N PRO A 15 11.62 -7.51 8.47
CA PRO A 15 10.82 -8.14 9.53
C PRO A 15 9.52 -8.78 8.99
N LEU A 16 9.02 -9.82 9.67
CA LEU A 16 7.81 -10.52 9.22
C LEU A 16 6.55 -9.63 9.24
N PRO A 17 6.27 -8.80 10.26
CA PRO A 17 5.18 -7.81 10.24
C PRO A 17 5.12 -7.01 8.94
N VAL A 18 6.25 -6.42 8.54
CA VAL A 18 6.35 -5.60 7.32
C VAL A 18 6.11 -6.42 6.05
N LYS A 19 6.35 -7.74 6.06
CA LYS A 19 6.01 -8.60 4.90
C LYS A 19 4.51 -8.90 4.82
N VAL A 20 3.79 -8.81 5.94
CA VAL A 20 2.36 -9.07 6.02
C VAL A 20 1.63 -7.74 5.92
N ALA A 21 1.24 -7.38 4.70
CA ALA A 21 0.51 -6.15 4.41
C ALA A 21 1.17 -4.84 4.89
N ASP A 22 2.50 -4.84 5.05
CA ASP A 22 3.29 -3.71 5.59
C ASP A 22 2.87 -3.28 7.00
N GLY A 23 2.41 -4.25 7.82
CA GLY A 23 2.07 -4.02 9.21
C GLY A 23 3.29 -3.76 10.11
N ASP A 24 3.01 -3.32 11.33
CA ASP A 24 4.00 -3.09 12.37
C ASP A 24 3.57 -3.71 13.72
N LEU A 25 4.09 -3.17 14.84
CA LEU A 25 3.84 -3.68 16.19
C LEU A 25 3.15 -2.63 17.10
N ASP A 26 2.47 -1.64 16.51
CA ASP A 26 1.80 -0.54 17.24
C ASP A 26 0.36 -0.87 17.69
N GLY A 27 -0.16 -2.05 17.30
CA GLY A 27 -1.52 -2.49 17.62
C GLY A 27 -2.14 -3.46 16.60
N ASP A 28 -1.45 -3.72 15.49
CA ASP A 28 -1.91 -4.62 14.44
C ASP A 28 -2.30 -6.03 14.94
N GLN A 29 -3.39 -6.55 14.38
CA GLN A 29 -3.88 -7.89 14.65
C GLN A 29 -3.56 -8.82 13.48
N TYR A 30 -2.96 -9.97 13.78
CA TYR A 30 -2.54 -10.94 12.79
C TYR A 30 -3.45 -12.16 12.83
N PHE A 31 -3.93 -12.57 11.65
CA PHE A 31 -4.60 -13.86 11.50
C PHE A 31 -3.55 -14.98 11.52
N VAL A 32 -3.71 -15.92 12.46
CA VAL A 32 -2.86 -17.11 12.58
C VAL A 32 -3.70 -18.35 12.36
N CYS A 33 -3.27 -19.17 11.40
CA CYS A 33 -3.89 -20.45 11.09
C CYS A 33 -2.87 -21.57 11.32
N TRP A 34 -3.25 -22.56 12.13
CA TRP A 34 -2.48 -23.77 12.41
C TRP A 34 -3.20 -25.04 11.94
N ASP A 35 -4.25 -24.91 11.12
CA ASP A 35 -4.96 -26.05 10.54
C ASP A 35 -4.06 -26.71 9.48
N SER A 36 -3.65 -27.96 9.73
CA SER A 36 -2.73 -28.68 8.84
C SER A 36 -3.31 -28.88 7.45
N LYS A 37 -4.62 -29.08 7.31
CA LYS A 37 -5.26 -29.29 6.00
C LYS A 37 -5.15 -28.05 5.14
N ILE A 38 -5.30 -26.87 5.74
CA ILE A 38 -5.12 -25.60 5.04
C ILE A 38 -3.63 -25.42 4.70
N LEU A 39 -2.73 -25.68 5.65
CA LEU A 39 -1.28 -25.54 5.43
C LEU A 39 -0.75 -26.47 4.32
N GLU A 40 -1.22 -27.71 4.23
CA GLU A 40 -0.86 -28.68 3.18
C GLU A 40 -1.21 -28.17 1.78
N THR A 41 -2.24 -27.33 1.62
CA THR A 41 -2.56 -26.73 0.31
C THR A 41 -1.54 -25.68 -0.15
N PHE A 42 -0.72 -25.13 0.75
CA PHE A 42 0.35 -24.18 0.39
C PHE A 42 1.62 -24.87 -0.11
N ASP A 43 1.76 -26.18 0.11
CA ASP A 43 2.87 -26.98 -0.44
C ASP A 43 2.66 -27.36 -1.90
N ASP A 44 1.47 -27.08 -2.46
CA ASP A 44 1.21 -27.19 -3.89
C ASP A 44 2.17 -26.30 -4.70
N GLU A 45 2.91 -26.90 -5.62
CA GLU A 45 3.92 -26.21 -6.44
C GLU A 45 3.34 -25.03 -7.22
N ASP A 46 2.09 -25.11 -7.67
CA ASP A 46 1.45 -24.03 -8.43
C ASP A 46 1.11 -22.84 -7.51
N VAL A 47 0.73 -23.11 -6.27
CA VAL A 47 0.53 -22.07 -5.25
C VAL A 47 1.86 -21.38 -4.94
N GLN A 48 2.91 -22.17 -4.69
CA GLN A 48 4.26 -21.64 -4.45
C GLN A 48 4.81 -20.82 -5.62
N ARG A 49 4.59 -21.28 -6.85
CA ARG A 49 5.02 -20.58 -8.07
C ARG A 49 4.34 -19.22 -8.21
N LYS A 50 3.01 -19.16 -7.99
CA LYS A 50 2.24 -17.91 -8.02
C LYS A 50 2.69 -16.93 -6.92
N MET A 51 2.96 -17.44 -5.72
CA MET A 51 3.48 -16.64 -4.60
C MET A 51 4.89 -16.10 -4.85
N LYS A 52 5.79 -16.91 -5.42
CA LYS A 52 7.16 -16.47 -5.74
C LYS A 52 7.16 -15.41 -6.85
N ALA A 53 6.35 -15.61 -7.89
CA ALA A 53 6.22 -14.65 -8.98
C ALA A 53 5.70 -13.28 -8.50
N SER A 54 4.74 -13.26 -7.56
CA SER A 54 4.25 -12.00 -7.00
C SER A 54 5.31 -11.26 -6.18
N TYR A 55 6.11 -11.99 -5.39
CA TYR A 55 7.13 -11.42 -4.50
C TYR A 55 8.32 -10.80 -5.25
N VAL A 56 8.77 -11.38 -6.37
CA VAL A 56 9.90 -10.86 -7.15
C VAL A 56 9.57 -9.50 -7.77
N ILE A 57 8.35 -9.33 -8.27
CA ILE A 57 7.88 -8.07 -8.89
C ILE A 57 7.74 -6.96 -7.84
N ASP A 58 7.38 -7.31 -6.61
CA ASP A 58 7.25 -6.31 -5.54
C ASP A 58 8.62 -5.81 -5.06
N LYS A 59 9.67 -6.63 -5.05
CA LYS A 59 11.00 -6.19 -4.60
C LYS A 59 11.65 -5.13 -5.49
N SER A 60 11.41 -5.15 -6.80
CA SER A 60 11.97 -4.11 -7.69
C SER A 60 11.26 -2.76 -7.50
N LYS A 61 9.98 -2.76 -7.14
CA LYS A 61 9.19 -1.55 -6.91
C LYS A 61 9.22 -1.05 -5.45
N ARG A 62 9.32 -1.96 -4.46
CA ARG A 62 9.42 -1.65 -3.02
C ARG A 62 10.77 -1.07 -2.58
N SER A 63 11.74 -0.93 -3.49
CA SER A 63 12.82 0.04 -3.25
C SER A 63 12.27 1.47 -3.09
N GLY A 64 11.00 1.71 -3.43
CA GLY A 64 10.25 2.94 -3.16
C GLY A 64 9.50 2.97 -1.82
N CYS A 65 9.54 1.91 -1.00
CA CYS A 65 9.18 2.02 0.42
C CYS A 65 10.29 2.83 1.09
N LEU A 66 10.20 4.16 0.96
CA LEU A 66 11.21 5.12 1.34
C LEU A 66 12.50 4.95 0.51
N ASN A 67 12.58 5.68 -0.61
CA ASN A 67 13.77 6.49 -0.78
C ASN A 67 13.86 7.38 0.46
N ASP A 68 14.45 6.82 1.52
CA ASP A 68 14.92 7.53 2.70
C ASP A 68 15.85 8.66 2.24
N LYS A 69 16.37 8.60 1.01
CA LYS A 69 17.11 9.67 0.35
C LYS A 69 16.27 10.79 -0.26
N GLU A 70 15.06 10.56 -0.79
CA GLU A 70 14.20 11.64 -1.34
C GLU A 70 13.33 12.29 -0.24
N ASN A 71 12.84 11.51 0.72
CA ASN A 71 12.23 12.10 1.93
C ASN A 71 13.28 12.76 2.84
N ARG A 72 14.57 12.40 2.77
CA ARG A 72 15.66 13.21 3.37
C ARG A 72 15.91 14.54 2.67
N VAL A 73 15.49 14.73 1.41
CA VAL A 73 15.56 16.06 0.78
C VAL A 73 14.48 16.98 1.35
N ILE A 74 13.34 16.44 1.80
CA ILE A 74 12.34 17.22 2.54
C ILE A 74 12.86 17.56 3.96
N SER A 75 13.69 16.71 4.56
CA SER A 75 14.23 16.86 5.93
C SER A 75 15.29 17.96 6.14
N ARG A 76 15.51 18.89 5.20
CA ARG A 76 16.34 20.08 5.45
C ARG A 76 15.71 21.40 5.04
N GLN A 77 14.54 21.40 4.44
CA GLN A 77 13.77 22.62 4.37
C GLN A 77 13.25 22.88 5.79
N LEU A 78 13.70 23.98 6.41
CA LEU A 78 12.98 24.55 7.54
C LEU A 78 11.50 24.50 7.16
N GLY A 79 10.68 23.81 7.97
CA GLY A 79 9.26 23.63 7.65
C GLY A 79 8.64 24.97 7.25
N SER A 80 7.71 24.93 6.29
CA SER A 80 7.01 26.13 5.82
C SER A 80 6.69 27.04 7.02
N PRO A 81 7.04 28.34 6.99
CA PRO A 81 6.70 29.24 8.10
C PRO A 81 5.19 29.25 8.38
N ASN A 82 4.39 28.80 7.40
CA ASN A 82 2.94 28.72 7.46
C ASN A 82 2.43 27.27 7.64
N TRP A 83 3.26 26.34 8.14
CA TRP A 83 2.87 24.92 8.30
C TRP A 83 1.56 24.74 9.07
N LEU A 84 1.28 25.60 10.06
CA LEU A 84 0.06 25.55 10.85
C LEU A 84 -1.16 25.93 10.01
N GLU A 85 -1.05 26.99 9.21
CA GLU A 85 -2.11 27.42 8.31
C GLU A 85 -2.36 26.37 7.22
N GLU A 86 -1.31 25.78 6.66
CA GLU A 86 -1.41 24.67 5.71
C GLU A 86 -2.11 23.45 6.33
N ALA A 87 -1.75 23.06 7.55
CA ALA A 87 -2.40 21.97 8.26
C ALA A 87 -3.87 22.27 8.56
N GLN A 88 -4.20 23.49 9.01
CA GLN A 88 -5.58 23.93 9.25
C GLN A 88 -6.40 23.91 7.96
N ASN A 89 -5.85 24.43 6.86
CA ASN A 89 -6.51 24.39 5.56
C ASN A 89 -6.77 22.95 5.12
N GLN A 90 -5.80 22.04 5.29
CA GLN A 90 -6.01 20.62 5.00
C GLN A 90 -7.11 19.99 5.87
N MET A 91 -7.20 20.33 7.16
CA MET A 91 -8.27 19.86 8.04
C MET A 91 -9.65 20.40 7.65
N LEU A 92 -9.71 21.56 6.98
CA LEU A 92 -10.96 22.15 6.49
C LEU A 92 -11.42 21.56 5.15
N GLU A 93 -10.56 20.82 4.43
CA GLU A 93 -10.89 20.14 3.18
C GLU A 93 -11.72 18.84 3.41
N ILE A 94 -12.81 18.93 4.17
CA ILE A 94 -13.73 17.81 4.44
C ILE A 94 -14.19 17.11 3.14
N PRO A 95 -14.60 17.83 2.07
CA PRO A 95 -15.01 17.18 0.82
C PRO A 95 -13.89 16.32 0.21
N ARG A 96 -12.63 16.76 0.33
CA ARG A 96 -11.47 16.01 -0.17
C ARG A 96 -11.24 14.73 0.62
N MET A 97 -11.45 14.74 1.94
CA MET A 97 -11.37 13.53 2.77
C MET A 97 -12.42 12.49 2.38
N GLU A 98 -13.64 12.94 2.06
CA GLU A 98 -14.71 12.07 1.57
C GLU A 98 -14.35 11.49 0.19
N GLU A 99 -13.87 12.32 -0.73
CA GLU A 99 -13.46 11.87 -2.07
C GLU A 99 -12.28 10.90 -2.02
N SER A 100 -11.30 11.14 -1.16
CA SER A 100 -10.21 10.19 -0.89
C SER A 100 -10.75 8.86 -0.36
N SER A 101 -11.74 8.90 0.56
CA SER A 101 -12.40 7.68 1.04
C SER A 101 -13.14 6.92 -0.05
N ARG A 102 -13.81 7.64 -0.96
CA ARG A 102 -14.47 7.05 -2.13
C ARG A 102 -13.48 6.45 -3.11
N LEU A 103 -12.33 7.08 -3.32
CA LEU A 103 -11.25 6.55 -4.15
C LEU A 103 -10.70 5.24 -3.56
N VAL A 104 -10.37 5.22 -2.26
CA VAL A 104 -9.91 4.02 -1.55
C VAL A 104 -10.92 2.88 -1.68
N GLY A 105 -12.21 3.15 -1.42
CA GLY A 105 -13.26 2.15 -1.58
C GLY A 105 -13.41 1.65 -3.02
N LYS A 106 -13.25 2.53 -4.01
CA LYS A 106 -13.30 2.16 -5.43
C LYS A 106 -12.12 1.27 -5.83
N ALA A 107 -10.90 1.61 -5.42
CA ALA A 107 -9.70 0.82 -5.67
C ALA A 107 -9.81 -0.58 -5.03
N TYR A 108 -10.29 -0.65 -3.78
CA TYR A 108 -10.57 -1.92 -3.11
C TYR A 108 -11.55 -2.78 -3.91
N ASN A 109 -12.69 -2.21 -4.30
CA ASN A 109 -13.72 -2.94 -5.05
C ASN A 109 -13.20 -3.43 -6.42
N LEU A 110 -12.39 -2.62 -7.13
CA LEU A 110 -11.78 -3.04 -8.39
C LEU A 110 -10.76 -4.17 -8.20
N CYS A 111 -9.99 -4.13 -7.11
CA CYS A 111 -9.09 -5.21 -6.74
C CYS A 111 -9.85 -6.51 -6.42
N CYS A 112 -10.87 -6.44 -5.56
CA CYS A 112 -11.64 -7.62 -5.12
C CYS A 112 -12.51 -8.25 -6.20
N ASN A 113 -13.02 -7.44 -7.14
CA ASN A 113 -13.83 -7.95 -8.24
C ASN A 113 -13.00 -8.53 -9.39
N ASN A 114 -11.66 -8.43 -9.34
CA ASN A 114 -10.81 -9.08 -10.33
C ASN A 114 -10.64 -10.56 -9.95
N PRO A 115 -11.11 -11.51 -10.79
CA PRO A 115 -11.02 -12.95 -10.49
C PRO A 115 -9.56 -13.45 -10.49
N LYS A 116 -8.62 -12.67 -11.04
CA LYS A 116 -7.20 -12.99 -11.10
C LYS A 116 -6.44 -12.07 -10.15
N ILE A 117 -6.41 -12.41 -8.86
CA ILE A 117 -5.72 -11.62 -7.82
C ILE A 117 -4.22 -11.37 -8.08
N TYR A 118 -3.61 -12.19 -8.94
CA TYR A 118 -2.20 -12.09 -9.33
C TYR A 118 -1.97 -11.29 -10.63
N ASP A 119 -3.04 -10.85 -11.29
CA ASP A 119 -2.97 -10.01 -12.48
C ASP A 119 -2.30 -8.66 -12.13
N GLU A 120 -1.56 -8.09 -13.09
CA GLU A 120 -0.87 -6.82 -12.88
C GLU A 120 -1.85 -5.69 -12.54
N ASP A 121 -3.04 -5.70 -13.13
CA ASP A 121 -4.07 -4.70 -12.90
C ASP A 121 -4.71 -4.85 -11.51
N ALA A 122 -4.99 -6.08 -11.09
CA ALA A 122 -5.49 -6.37 -9.74
C ALA A 122 -4.48 -5.89 -8.68
N ARG A 123 -3.20 -6.17 -8.90
CA ARG A 123 -2.12 -5.72 -8.02
C ARG A 123 -1.95 -4.21 -8.04
N ALA A 124 -2.11 -3.56 -9.19
CA ALA A 124 -2.06 -2.10 -9.28
C ALA A 124 -3.19 -1.46 -8.46
N PHE A 125 -4.41 -1.98 -8.53
CA PHE A 125 -5.50 -1.51 -7.65
C PHE A 125 -5.26 -1.83 -6.18
N GLY A 126 -4.66 -2.99 -5.86
CA GLY A 126 -4.26 -3.31 -4.49
C GLY A 126 -3.21 -2.35 -3.93
N ARG A 127 -2.22 -1.95 -4.74
CA ARG A 127 -1.25 -0.89 -4.37
C ARG A 127 -1.95 0.45 -4.20
N ALA A 128 -2.80 0.84 -5.15
CA ALA A 128 -3.53 2.09 -5.12
C ALA A 128 -4.45 2.20 -3.88
N TYR A 129 -5.10 1.10 -3.49
CA TYR A 129 -5.86 1.02 -2.24
C TYR A 129 -4.98 1.33 -1.02
N LYS A 130 -3.82 0.69 -0.96
CA LYS A 130 -2.85 0.81 0.14
C LYS A 130 -2.26 2.23 0.21
N GLU A 131 -1.80 2.76 -0.92
CA GLU A 131 -1.35 4.15 -1.04
C GLU A 131 -2.44 5.15 -0.66
N GLY A 132 -3.70 4.89 -1.02
CA GLY A 132 -4.81 5.73 -0.63
C GLY A 132 -5.07 5.74 0.89
N LEU A 133 -4.81 4.63 1.59
CA LEU A 133 -4.86 4.60 3.07
C LEU A 133 -3.75 5.46 3.67
N ASP A 134 -2.54 5.40 3.12
CA ASP A 134 -1.40 6.20 3.58
C ASP A 134 -1.60 7.68 3.24
N ALA A 135 -2.15 7.98 2.06
CA ALA A 135 -2.43 9.34 1.61
C ALA A 135 -3.47 10.06 2.48
N LYS A 136 -4.34 9.31 3.17
CA LYS A 136 -5.24 9.90 4.18
C LYS A 136 -4.50 10.38 5.43
N LYS A 137 -3.37 9.75 5.78
CA LYS A 137 -2.57 10.09 6.96
C LYS A 137 -1.54 11.16 6.64
N HIS A 138 -0.94 11.08 5.46
CA HIS A 138 0.25 11.85 5.09
C HIS A 138 0.02 12.81 3.92
N GLY A 139 -1.17 12.83 3.33
CA GLY A 139 -1.44 13.53 2.08
C GLY A 139 -0.81 12.83 0.88
N GLY A 140 -0.84 13.49 -0.27
CA GLY A 140 -0.30 12.95 -1.52
C GLY A 140 -1.39 12.44 -2.47
N LYS A 141 -0.93 11.71 -3.49
CA LYS A 141 -1.77 11.17 -4.55
C LYS A 141 -1.49 9.69 -4.74
N VAL A 142 -2.48 9.00 -5.28
CA VAL A 142 -2.42 7.55 -5.53
C VAL A 142 -1.83 7.30 -6.91
N SER A 143 -0.79 6.48 -6.98
CA SER A 143 -0.12 6.09 -8.21
C SER A 143 -0.94 5.02 -8.94
N LEU A 144 -1.27 5.24 -10.21
CA LEU A 144 -2.00 4.27 -11.01
C LEU A 144 -1.59 4.31 -12.49
N PRO A 145 -1.43 3.15 -13.16
CA PRO A 145 -1.23 3.09 -14.61
C PRO A 145 -2.31 3.82 -15.40
N SER A 146 -1.93 4.45 -16.49
CA SER A 146 -2.82 5.28 -17.31
C SER A 146 -4.07 4.56 -17.81
N HIS A 147 -3.95 3.29 -18.20
CA HIS A 147 -5.09 2.49 -18.68
C HIS A 147 -6.09 2.15 -17.56
N LEU A 148 -5.64 2.16 -16.30
CA LEU A 148 -6.49 1.89 -15.13
C LEU A 148 -7.16 3.14 -14.59
N LEU A 149 -6.61 4.34 -14.83
CA LEU A 149 -7.25 5.61 -14.49
C LEU A 149 -8.60 5.78 -15.15
N GLU A 150 -8.83 5.14 -16.30
CA GLU A 150 -10.12 5.17 -16.99
C GLU A 150 -11.25 4.55 -16.16
N GLN A 151 -10.94 3.56 -15.33
CA GLN A 151 -11.88 2.86 -14.45
C GLN A 151 -12.22 3.66 -13.18
N ILE A 152 -11.44 4.70 -12.89
CA ILE A 152 -11.68 5.63 -11.79
C ILE A 152 -12.65 6.74 -12.28
N PRO A 153 -13.70 7.07 -11.49
CA PRO A 153 -14.61 8.17 -11.80
C PRO A 153 -13.85 9.45 -12.10
N LYS A 154 -14.23 10.18 -13.15
CA LYS A 154 -13.53 11.41 -13.58
C LYS A 154 -13.36 12.42 -12.44
N SER A 155 -14.35 12.52 -11.56
CA SER A 155 -14.31 13.40 -10.38
C SER A 155 -13.22 13.05 -9.38
N LEU A 156 -12.69 11.82 -9.38
CA LEU A 156 -11.66 11.36 -8.42
C LEU A 156 -10.27 11.28 -9.05
N ARG A 157 -10.14 11.40 -10.38
CA ARG A 157 -8.84 11.21 -11.07
C ARG A 157 -7.77 12.24 -10.68
N TYR A 158 -8.18 13.41 -10.17
CA TYR A 158 -7.24 14.45 -9.74
C TYR A 158 -6.45 14.06 -8.46
N LEU A 159 -6.97 13.08 -7.70
CA LEU A 159 -6.31 12.47 -6.55
C LEU A 159 -5.33 11.36 -6.94
N CYS A 160 -5.22 11.05 -8.23
CA CYS A 160 -4.29 10.07 -8.75
C CYS A 160 -3.17 10.74 -9.54
N ASP A 161 -2.00 10.11 -9.56
CA ASP A 161 -0.94 10.39 -10.52
C ASP A 161 -0.80 9.22 -11.49
N SER A 162 -0.59 9.55 -12.76
CA SER A 162 -0.33 8.57 -13.81
C SER A 162 1.11 8.07 -13.70
N GLU A 163 1.28 6.77 -13.47
CA GLU A 163 2.61 6.14 -13.58
C GLU A 163 3.10 6.27 -15.03
N ARG A 164 4.20 7.00 -15.22
CA ARG A 164 4.98 6.89 -16.45
C ARG A 164 5.75 5.58 -16.36
N MET A 165 5.23 4.55 -17.05
CA MET A 165 5.96 3.30 -17.30
C MET A 165 7.25 3.56 -18.08
#